data_AF-A0A367QFH4-F1
#
_entry.id   AF-A0A367QFH4-F1
#
_cell.length_a   1.000
_cell.length_b   1.000
_cell.length_c   1.000
_cell.angle_alpha   90.00
_cell.angle_beta   90.00
_cell.angle_gamma   90.00
#
_symmetry.space_group_name_H-M   'P 1'
#
loop_
_entity.id
_entity.type
_entity.pdbx_description
1 polymer ?
#
loop_
_entity_poly.entity_id
_entity_poly.type
_entity_poly.pdbx_seq_one_letter_code
_entity_poly.pdbx_strand_id
1 'polypeptide(L)' 'MRYLYDVKLWDRIETGVEFLIFVALMIVAIIKLGDNDFLQALFYIVLAVIISPWSGFGRVIKRYILVSVYFLGLFVGYFS' A
#
# COMPACT_ATOMS: atom_id res chain seq x y z
N MET A 1 -30.80 12.62 7.72
CA MET A 1 -29.74 11.64 8.06
C MET A 1 -29.18 10.95 6.80
N ARG A 2 -28.79 11.70 5.76
CA ARG A 2 -28.28 11.14 4.49
C ARG A 2 -26.74 11.02 4.51
N TYR A 3 -26.09 11.99 5.15
CA TYR A 3 -24.65 12.11 5.35
C TYR A 3 -23.99 10.88 6.02
N LEU A 4 -24.68 10.19 6.93
CA LEU A 4 -24.14 9.01 7.62
C LEU A 4 -24.04 7.76 6.72
N TYR A 5 -24.85 7.69 5.67
CA TYR A 5 -24.83 6.55 4.73
C TYR A 5 -23.69 6.69 3.72
N ASP A 6 -23.44 7.91 3.24
CA ASP A 6 -22.35 8.20 2.31
C ASP A 6 -20.98 7.89 2.94
N VAL A 7 -20.77 8.29 4.20
CA VAL A 7 -19.50 8.05 4.91
C VAL A 7 -19.21 6.55 5.05
N LYS A 8 -20.21 5.70 5.32
CA LYS A 8 -20.04 4.24 5.39
C LYS A 8 -19.74 3.59 4.03
N LEU A 9 -20.29 4.13 2.95
CA LEU A 9 -20.01 3.65 1.58
C LEU A 9 -18.57 4.00 1.18
N TRP A 10 -18.12 5.22 1.45
CA TRP A 10 -16.75 5.65 1.20
C TRP A 10 -15.72 4.80 1.95
N ASP A 11 -15.97 4.51 3.23
CA ASP A 11 -15.10 3.65 4.05
C ASP A 11 -14.95 2.23 3.48
N ARG A 12 -16.05 1.69 2.94
CA ARG A 12 -16.08 0.35 2.36
C ARG A 12 -15.34 0.30 1.03
N ILE A 13 -15.49 1.33 0.20
CA ILE A 13 -14.74 1.48 -1.06
C ILE A 13 -13.26 1.65 -0.76
N GLU A 14 -12.89 2.49 0.20
CA GLU A 14 -11.49 2.72 0.60
C GLU A 14 -10.84 1.41 1.08
N THR A 15 -11.53 0.62 1.89
CA THR A 15 -11.05 -0.71 2.32
C THR A 15 -10.89 -1.68 1.14
N GLY A 16 -11.83 -1.66 0.19
CA GLY A 16 -11.73 -2.44 -1.04
C GLY A 16 -10.54 -2.04 -1.90
N VAL A 17 -10.28 -0.74 -2.03
CA VAL A 17 -9.12 -0.19 -2.76
C VAL A 17 -7.81 -0.54 -2.05
N GLU A 18 -7.74 -0.41 -0.71
CA GLU A 18 -6.57 -0.81 0.09
C GLU A 18 -6.25 -2.31 -0.14
N PHE A 19 -7.27 -3.17 -0.14
CA PHE A 19 -7.11 -4.59 -0.42
C PHE A 19 -6.61 -4.86 -1.85
N LEU A 20 -7.15 -4.16 -2.86
CA LEU A 20 -6.68 -4.30 -4.23
C LEU A 20 -5.22 -3.87 -4.41
N ILE A 21 -4.82 -2.76 -3.80
CA ILE A 21 -3.43 -2.29 -3.84
C ILE A 21 -2.51 -3.28 -3.11
N PHE A 22 -2.95 -3.81 -1.96
CA PHE A 22 -2.21 -4.86 -1.25
C PHE A 22 -1.93 -6.08 -2.13
N VAL A 23 -2.97 -6.60 -2.81
CA VAL A 23 -2.82 -7.75 -3.71
C VAL A 23 -1.88 -7.43 -4.87
N ALA A 24 -1.98 -6.25 -5.48
CA ALA A 24 -1.08 -5.83 -6.55
C ALA A 24 0.39 -5.78 -6.09
N LEU A 25 0.66 -5.21 -4.92
CA LEU A 25 2.01 -5.14 -4.34
C LEU A 25 2.59 -6.52 -4.05
N MET A 26 1.76 -7.45 -3.55
CA MET A 26 2.18 -8.84 -3.32
C MET A 26 2.55 -9.55 -4.62
N ILE A 27 1.79 -9.35 -5.70
CA ILE A 27 2.11 -9.93 -7.02
C ILE A 27 3.43 -9.37 -7.53
N VAL A 28 3.63 -8.05 -7.47
CA VAL A 28 4.88 -7.41 -7.91
C VAL A 28 6.07 -7.91 -7.08
N ALA A 29 5.90 -8.06 -5.77
CA ALA A 29 6.93 -8.60 -4.90
C ALA A 29 7.33 -10.03 -5.30
N ILE A 30 6.36 -10.89 -5.61
CA ILE A 30 6.63 -12.27 -6.04
C ILE A 30 7.39 -12.30 -7.36
N ILE A 31 6.98 -11.47 -8.33
CA ILE A 31 7.67 -11.36 -9.63
C ILE A 31 9.13 -10.93 -9.41
N LYS A 32 9.35 -9.87 -8.62
CA LYS A 32 10.69 -9.36 -8.33
C LYS A 32 11.56 -10.30 -7.52
N LEU A 33 10.96 -11.11 -6.66
CA LEU A 33 11.68 -12.17 -5.95
C LEU A 33 12.15 -13.27 -6.90
N GLY A 34 11.40 -13.55 -7.97
CA GLY A 34 11.78 -14.45 -9.05
C GLY A 34 12.93 -13.94 -9.92
N ASP A 35 13.03 -12.62 -10.11
CA ASP A 35 14.10 -11.96 -10.88
C ASP A 35 15.42 -11.80 -10.08
N ASN A 36 15.53 -12.38 -8.88
CA ASN A 36 16.62 -12.17 -7.92
C ASN A 36 16.81 -10.71 -7.44
N ASP A 37 15.85 -9.83 -7.71
CA ASP A 37 15.82 -8.45 -7.20
C ASP A 37 15.31 -8.45 -5.75
N PHE A 38 16.08 -9.06 -4.83
CA PHE A 38 15.67 -9.27 -3.44
C PHE A 38 15.35 -7.97 -2.70
N LEU A 39 16.17 -6.94 -2.92
CA LEU A 39 15.89 -5.61 -2.41
C LEU A 39 14.50 -5.19 -2.92
N GLN A 40 14.25 -5.26 -4.23
CA GLN A 40 12.99 -4.78 -4.79
C GLN A 40 11.77 -5.49 -4.23
N ALA A 41 11.84 -6.81 -4.12
CA ALA A 41 10.81 -7.59 -3.47
C ALA A 41 10.57 -7.16 -2.01
N LEU A 42 11.63 -6.93 -1.22
CA LEU A 42 11.54 -6.48 0.16
C LEU A 42 10.79 -5.14 0.28
N PHE A 43 11.08 -4.18 -0.61
CA PHE A 43 10.40 -2.89 -0.61
C PHE A 43 8.90 -3.00 -0.91
N TYR A 44 8.53 -3.79 -1.92
CA TYR A 44 7.12 -4.01 -2.24
C TYR A 44 6.38 -4.75 -1.12
N ILE A 45 7.04 -5.68 -0.42
CA ILE A 45 6.49 -6.35 0.77
C ILE A 45 6.27 -5.35 1.91
N VAL A 46 7.25 -4.48 2.19
CA VAL A 46 7.11 -3.44 3.23
C VAL A 46 5.95 -2.51 2.91
N LEU A 47 5.81 -2.08 1.66
CA LEU A 47 4.68 -1.29 1.18
C LEU A 47 3.34 -2.03 1.36
N ALA A 48 3.29 -3.32 1.03
CA ALA A 48 2.10 -4.14 1.21
C ALA A 48 1.69 -4.21 2.70
N VAL A 49 2.66 -4.40 3.60
CA VAL A 49 2.38 -4.44 5.05
C VAL A 49 1.82 -3.11 5.56
N ILE A 50 2.32 -1.98 5.06
CA ILE A 50 1.84 -0.65 5.46
C ILE A 50 0.40 -0.40 4.99
N ILE A 51 0.10 -0.73 3.73
CA ILE A 51 -1.23 -0.49 3.15
C ILE A 51 -2.25 -1.58 3.47
N SER A 52 -1.80 -2.67 4.11
CA SER A 52 -2.65 -3.76 4.59
C SER A 52 -3.98 -3.25 5.16
N PRO A 53 -5.12 -3.77 4.72
CA PRO A 53 -6.42 -3.37 5.26
C PRO A 53 -6.59 -3.77 6.73
N TRP A 54 -5.75 -4.69 7.23
CA TRP A 54 -5.71 -5.11 8.63
C TRP A 54 -4.79 -4.24 9.49
N SER A 55 -4.07 -3.31 8.87
CA SER A 55 -3.28 -2.33 9.59
C SER A 55 -4.20 -1.40 10.37
N GLY A 56 -4.11 -1.45 11.71
CA GLY A 56 -4.86 -0.57 12.62
C GLY A 56 -4.40 0.89 12.62
N PHE A 57 -3.55 1.30 11.67
CA PHE A 57 -3.12 2.69 11.55
C PHE A 57 -4.28 3.59 11.12
N GLY A 58 -4.35 4.79 11.73
CA GLY A 58 -5.29 5.82 11.31
C GLY A 58 -5.05 6.23 9.85
N ARG A 59 -6.12 6.50 9.09
CA ARG A 59 -6.06 6.78 7.64
C ARG A 59 -5.05 7.85 7.26
N VAL A 60 -4.95 8.90 8.07
CA VAL A 60 -4.00 10.00 7.87
C VAL A 60 -2.56 9.51 7.95
N ILE A 61 -2.26 8.67 8.94
CA ILE A 61 -0.93 8.10 9.16
C ILE A 61 -0.56 7.17 8.01
N LYS A 62 -1.48 6.30 7.54
CA LYS A 62 -1.23 5.44 6.37
C LYS A 62 -0.82 6.26 5.14
N ARG A 63 -1.52 7.36 4.84
CA ARG A 63 -1.20 8.24 3.71
C ARG A 63 0.21 8.84 3.84
N TYR A 64 0.55 9.38 5.01
CA TYR A 64 1.89 9.96 5.21
C TYR A 64 2.99 8.91 5.08
N ILE A 65 2.79 7.70 5.63
CA ILE A 65 3.76 6.62 5.50
C ILE A 65 3.91 6.18 4.05
N LEU A 66 2.81 6.01 3.31
CA LEU A 66 2.84 5.67 1.88
C LEU A 66 3.61 6.68 1.05
N VAL A 67 3.32 7.96 1.24
CA VAL A 67 4.02 9.05 0.55
C VAL A 67 5.50 9.06 0.92
N SER A 68 5.82 8.92 2.20
CA SER A 68 7.21 8.91 2.69
C SER A 68 8.00 7.74 2.13
N VAL A 69 7.43 6.52 2.13
CA VAL A 69 8.06 5.31 1.60
C VAL A 69 8.19 5.36 0.08
N TYR A 70 7.22 5.95 -0.62
CA TYR A 70 7.32 6.20 -2.07
C TYR A 70 8.48 7.14 -2.41
N PHE A 71 8.61 8.26 -1.70
CA PHE A 71 9.76 9.17 -1.87
C PHE A 71 11.08 8.48 -1.51
N LEU A 72 11.10 7.65 -0.47
CA LEU A 72 12.28 6.85 -0.11
C LEU A 72 12.68 5.91 -1.25
N GLY A 73 11.71 5.25 -1.90
CA GLY A 73 11.94 4.44 -3.10
C GLY A 73 12.55 5.26 -4.24
N LEU A 74 12.03 6.46 -4.52
CA LEU A 74 12.62 7.35 -5.53
C LEU A 74 14.07 7.74 -5.20
N PHE A 75 14.37 8.09 -3.95
CA PHE A 75 15.72 8.48 -3.52
C PHE A 75 16.74 7.34 -3.58
N VAL A 76 16.30 6.11 -3.34
CA VAL A 76 17.16 4.91 -3.42
C VAL A 76 17.37 4.47 -4.88
N GLY A 77 16.73 5.14 -5.85
CA GLY A 77 16.88 4.83 -7.28
C GLY A 77 16.08 3.60 -7.72
N TYR A 78 15.02 3.24 -7.00
CA TYR A 78 14.27 2.00 -7.23
C TYR A 78 13.47 1.92 -8.52
N PHE A 79 13.05 3.09 -9.00
CA PHE A 79 12.24 3.25 -10.20
C PHE A 79 13.10 3.66 -11.41
N SER A 80 14.43 3.65 -11.28
CA SER A 80 15.39 3.97 -12.33
C SER A 80 15.87 2.75 -13.08
#